data_AF-A0A455ZGU1-F1
#
_entry.id   AF-A0A455ZGU1-F1
#
_cell.length_a   1.000
_cell.length_b   1.000
_cell.length_c   1.000
_cell.angle_alpha   90.00
_cell.angle_beta   90.00
_cell.angle_gamma   90.00
#
_symmetry.space_group_name_H-M   'P 1'
#
loop_
_entity.id
_entity.type
_entity.pdbx_description
1 polymer ?
#
loop_
_entity_poly.entity_id
_entity_poly.type
_entity_poly.pdbx_seq_one_letter_code
_entity_poly.pdbx_strand_id
1 'polypeptide(L)'
;MTKPVYIASLHRPFNQQLKPSKWVCIFLEALNKSIPSSEILPEFYYYLIQTLNKEYQKELPEVFNGLPSDVAIKNIWDHIHKINNKKKFLSELPNIINDRKTAIDKQIYSTYKAASYYLNLAKDKFNLISSKNALTANGKALLDIKSNFFRISQREAAFYFERILEVDFHLFITHCLFIKLGSKYNLKSVVGEQSEFINYYLKIKHFNFTSSSLSNYNVVRNSWVESLNVLDAKFNLRRKYTDIIKSNIQFNAWYNELLLLFKKFENEGFKQKMAFVKRKDIFLKIYKQRLKNDKNDLGFINLHNIKGEMRISAENFQKFLVEFYESEKKIRNIYFSNTVNSIDTRERFYIRNRPVIKIKIKDK
;
A
#
# COMPACT_ATOMS: atom_id res chain seq x y z
N MET A 1 4.68 14.58 -20.22
CA MET A 1 4.52 13.55 -19.18
C MET A 1 4.63 12.21 -19.86
N THR A 2 5.61 11.41 -19.46
CA THR A 2 5.80 10.06 -20.01
C THR A 2 4.61 9.19 -19.62
N LYS A 3 4.21 8.22 -20.45
CA LYS A 3 3.12 7.29 -20.10
C LYS A 3 3.48 6.58 -18.78
N PRO A 4 2.62 6.65 -17.74
CA PRO A 4 2.95 6.04 -16.46
C PRO A 4 3.11 4.52 -16.57
N VAL A 5 4.15 4.00 -15.94
CA VAL A 5 4.46 2.57 -15.80
C VAL A 5 3.91 2.08 -14.46
N TYR A 6 2.93 1.18 -14.53
CA TYR A 6 2.24 0.64 -13.36
C TYR A 6 1.58 -0.72 -13.63
N ILE A 7 1.44 -1.53 -12.58
CA ILE A 7 0.64 -2.75 -12.61
C ILE A 7 -0.81 -2.42 -12.26
N ALA A 8 -1.71 -2.66 -13.22
CA ALA A 8 -3.15 -2.38 -13.10
C ALA A 8 -3.92 -3.44 -12.27
N SER A 9 -3.34 -4.62 -12.05
CA SER A 9 -3.96 -5.69 -11.27
C SER A 9 -2.93 -6.40 -10.40
N LEU A 10 -3.09 -6.27 -9.08
CA LEU A 10 -2.33 -6.99 -8.05
C LEU A 10 -3.30 -7.72 -7.13
N HIS A 11 -3.05 -9.01 -6.90
CA HIS A 11 -3.88 -9.87 -6.08
C HIS A 11 -3.20 -10.17 -4.75
N ARG A 12 -3.82 -9.71 -3.66
CA ARG A 12 -3.47 -10.15 -2.31
C ARG A 12 -4.13 -11.50 -1.98
N PRO A 13 -3.49 -12.37 -1.18
CA PRO A 13 -2.14 -12.21 -0.66
C PRO A 13 -1.05 -12.68 -1.63
N PHE A 14 -1.40 -13.31 -2.75
CA PHE A 14 -0.46 -14.10 -3.56
C PHE A 14 0.67 -13.30 -4.23
N ASN A 15 0.43 -12.06 -4.63
CA ASN A 15 1.48 -11.21 -5.20
C ASN A 15 2.39 -10.54 -4.15
N GLN A 16 2.10 -10.69 -2.85
CA GLN A 16 2.98 -10.18 -1.78
C GLN A 16 4.34 -10.88 -1.79
N GLN A 17 4.36 -12.18 -2.06
CA GLN A 17 5.56 -12.99 -2.04
C GLN A 17 6.27 -12.94 -3.39
N LEU A 18 7.50 -12.43 -3.40
CA LEU A 18 8.34 -12.37 -4.59
C LEU A 18 9.04 -13.71 -4.85
N LYS A 19 9.45 -14.40 -3.78
CA LYS A 19 10.24 -15.64 -3.83
C LYS A 19 9.64 -16.75 -4.69
N PRO A 20 8.31 -17.00 -4.67
CA PRO A 20 7.71 -18.03 -5.51
C PRO A 20 7.96 -17.86 -7.01
N SER A 21 8.17 -16.63 -7.50
CA SER A 21 8.53 -16.41 -8.90
C SER A 21 9.87 -17.07 -9.28
N LYS A 22 10.82 -17.16 -8.34
CA LYS A 22 12.07 -17.91 -8.52
C LYS A 22 11.83 -19.41 -8.53
N TRP A 23 10.92 -19.91 -7.69
CA TRP A 23 10.57 -21.34 -7.68
C TRP A 23 9.99 -21.78 -9.03
N VAL A 24 9.22 -20.92 -9.69
CA VAL A 24 8.76 -21.18 -11.07
C VAL A 24 9.95 -21.26 -12.03
N CYS A 25 10.96 -20.39 -11.90
CA CYS A 25 12.17 -20.47 -12.72
C CYS A 25 12.94 -21.77 -12.48
N ILE A 26 13.10 -22.20 -11.22
CA ILE A 26 13.78 -23.46 -10.86
C ILE A 26 13.04 -24.66 -11.46
N PHE A 27 11.70 -24.65 -11.36
CA PHE A 27 10.86 -25.66 -11.99
C PHE A 27 11.12 -25.77 -13.49
N LEU A 28 11.13 -24.63 -14.21
CA LEU A 28 11.38 -24.64 -15.65
C LEU A 28 12.80 -25.03 -16.02
N GLU A 29 13.80 -24.69 -15.20
CA GLU A 29 15.18 -25.15 -15.40
C GLU A 29 15.29 -26.67 -15.26
N ALA A 30 14.54 -27.26 -14.32
CA ALA A 30 14.49 -28.71 -14.13
C ALA A 30 13.71 -29.45 -15.23
N LEU A 31 12.89 -28.73 -16.03
CA LEU A 31 12.23 -29.32 -17.18
C LEU A 31 13.23 -29.47 -18.33
N ASN A 32 13.73 -30.69 -18.54
CA ASN A 32 14.60 -31.04 -19.67
C ASN A 32 13.91 -30.96 -21.06
N LYS A 33 12.65 -30.50 -21.12
CA LYS A 33 11.81 -30.48 -22.33
C LYS A 33 10.87 -29.27 -22.33
N SER A 34 10.47 -28.84 -23.53
CA SER A 34 9.42 -27.83 -23.70
C SER A 34 8.09 -28.34 -23.13
N ILE A 35 7.34 -27.45 -22.48
CA ILE A 35 6.04 -27.75 -21.86
C ILE A 35 4.92 -26.92 -22.51
N PRO A 36 3.81 -27.56 -22.97
CA PRO A 36 2.65 -26.84 -23.47
C PRO A 36 2.05 -25.88 -22.44
N SER A 37 1.48 -24.76 -22.91
CA SER A 37 0.84 -23.77 -22.04
C SER A 37 -0.37 -24.29 -21.26
N SER A 38 -1.04 -25.34 -21.76
CA SER A 38 -2.12 -26.01 -21.04
C SER A 38 -1.64 -26.84 -19.84
N GLU A 39 -0.37 -27.27 -19.87
CA GLU A 39 0.18 -28.23 -18.90
C GLU A 39 1.07 -27.56 -17.86
N ILE A 40 1.63 -26.38 -18.15
CA ILE A 40 2.59 -25.70 -17.25
C ILE A 40 2.04 -25.50 -15.83
N LEU A 41 0.79 -25.08 -15.68
CA LEU A 41 0.23 -24.79 -14.36
C LEU A 41 -0.03 -26.07 -13.55
N PRO A 42 -0.72 -27.11 -14.10
CA PRO A 42 -0.82 -28.42 -13.44
C PRO A 42 0.53 -29.02 -13.04
N GLU A 43 1.52 -28.98 -13.93
CA GLU A 43 2.85 -29.53 -13.70
C GLU A 43 3.63 -28.72 -12.63
N PHE A 44 3.60 -27.39 -12.72
CA PHE A 44 4.18 -26.52 -11.70
C PHE A 44 3.50 -26.71 -10.35
N TYR A 45 2.18 -26.88 -10.32
CA TYR A 45 1.44 -27.11 -9.08
C TYR A 45 1.89 -28.40 -8.39
N TYR A 46 2.00 -29.51 -9.13
CA TYR A 46 2.52 -30.77 -8.58
C TYR A 46 3.94 -30.59 -8.03
N TYR A 47 4.83 -29.95 -8.81
CA TYR A 47 6.20 -29.64 -8.38
C TYR A 47 6.22 -28.79 -7.10
N LEU A 48 5.36 -27.77 -7.02
CA LEU A 48 5.26 -26.87 -5.88
C LEU A 48 4.84 -27.62 -4.61
N ILE A 49 3.80 -28.45 -4.67
CA ILE A 49 3.35 -29.24 -3.49
C ILE A 49 4.47 -30.16 -3.03
N GLN A 50 5.11 -30.90 -3.94
CA GLN A 50 6.22 -31.78 -3.61
C GLN A 50 7.38 -31.03 -2.96
N THR A 51 7.73 -29.87 -3.51
CA THR A 51 8.87 -29.06 -3.04
C THR A 51 8.56 -28.46 -1.67
N LEU A 52 7.39 -27.84 -1.50
CA LEU A 52 6.99 -27.25 -0.23
C LEU A 52 6.86 -28.30 0.88
N ASN A 53 6.35 -29.50 0.57
CA ASN A 53 6.29 -30.57 1.57
C ASN A 53 7.69 -30.94 2.10
N LYS A 54 8.70 -30.96 1.22
CA LYS A 54 10.10 -31.21 1.63
C LYS A 54 10.70 -30.03 2.39
N GLU A 55 10.49 -28.81 1.92
CA GLU A 55 11.10 -27.62 2.54
C GLU A 55 10.48 -27.29 3.91
N TYR A 56 9.17 -27.47 4.08
CA TYR A 56 8.51 -27.28 5.38
C TYR A 56 8.91 -28.29 6.44
N GLN A 57 9.47 -29.44 6.07
CA GLN A 57 10.09 -30.37 7.03
C GLN A 57 11.44 -29.86 7.56
N LYS A 58 12.09 -28.94 6.84
CA LYS A 58 13.41 -28.39 7.21
C LYS A 58 13.27 -27.08 7.98
N GLU A 59 12.51 -26.14 7.44
CA GLU A 59 12.31 -24.80 7.99
C GLU A 59 10.91 -24.31 7.61
N LEU A 60 10.19 -23.74 8.57
CA LEU A 60 8.93 -23.03 8.28
C LEU A 60 9.21 -21.54 8.02
N PRO A 61 8.50 -20.91 7.07
CA PRO A 61 8.59 -19.47 6.90
C PRO A 61 8.06 -18.75 8.15
N GLU A 62 8.68 -17.63 8.50
CA GLU A 62 8.24 -16.80 9.63
C GLU A 62 6.79 -16.31 9.46
N VAL A 63 6.36 -16.09 8.21
CA VAL A 63 4.99 -15.69 7.87
C VAL A 63 4.55 -16.38 6.59
N PHE A 64 3.37 -17.02 6.62
CA PHE A 64 2.77 -17.71 5.47
C PHE A 64 1.99 -16.79 4.52
N ASN A 65 2.03 -15.47 4.69
CA ASN A 65 1.19 -14.55 3.91
C ASN A 65 1.39 -14.74 2.41
N GLY A 66 0.39 -15.30 1.72
CA GLY A 66 0.47 -15.59 0.29
C GLY A 66 1.15 -16.91 -0.07
N LEU A 67 1.63 -17.70 0.91
CA LEU A 67 2.11 -19.08 0.79
C LEU A 67 1.05 -20.08 1.29
N PRO A 68 0.97 -21.29 0.72
CA PRO A 68 0.19 -22.37 1.30
C PRO A 68 0.64 -22.71 2.72
N SER A 69 -0.29 -22.94 3.66
CA SER A 69 0.07 -23.44 4.99
C SER A 69 0.71 -24.83 4.91
N ASP A 70 1.61 -25.13 5.84
CA ASP A 70 2.21 -26.45 6.03
C ASP A 70 1.18 -27.58 6.17
N VAL A 71 0.11 -27.37 6.95
CA VAL A 71 -0.98 -28.35 7.12
C VAL A 71 -1.65 -28.68 5.79
N ALA A 72 -1.99 -27.66 5.00
CA ALA A 72 -2.59 -27.86 3.68
C ALA A 72 -1.63 -28.59 2.74
N ILE A 73 -0.35 -28.21 2.71
CA ILE A 73 0.66 -28.87 1.88
C ILE A 73 0.80 -30.35 2.25
N LYS A 74 0.88 -30.66 3.55
CA LYS A 74 0.96 -32.04 4.04
C LYS A 74 -0.27 -32.85 3.63
N ASN A 75 -1.48 -32.33 3.88
CA ASN A 75 -2.72 -33.03 3.53
C ASN A 75 -2.83 -33.31 2.02
N ILE A 76 -2.47 -32.33 1.19
CA ILE A 76 -2.49 -32.48 -0.27
C ILE A 76 -1.42 -33.49 -0.71
N TRP A 77 -0.23 -33.44 -0.12
CA TRP A 77 0.84 -34.38 -0.43
C TRP A 77 0.46 -35.82 -0.07
N ASP A 78 -0.14 -36.03 1.11
CA ASP A 78 -0.65 -37.34 1.53
C ASP A 78 -1.75 -37.84 0.58
N HIS A 79 -2.63 -36.94 0.12
CA HIS A 79 -3.66 -37.27 -0.88
C HIS A 79 -3.05 -37.68 -2.23
N ILE A 80 -2.07 -36.93 -2.73
CA ILE A 80 -1.33 -37.27 -3.96
C ILE A 80 -0.63 -38.63 -3.82
N HIS A 81 0.01 -38.89 -2.67
CA HIS A 81 0.67 -40.16 -2.40
C HIS A 81 -0.28 -41.35 -2.35
N LYS A 82 -1.50 -41.17 -1.82
CA LYS A 82 -2.54 -42.23 -1.84
C LYS A 82 -2.96 -42.62 -3.26
N ILE A 83 -2.99 -41.67 -4.20
CA ILE A 83 -3.23 -41.95 -5.62
C ILE A 83 -2.06 -42.73 -6.23
N ASN A 84 -0.84 -42.49 -5.73
CA ASN A 84 0.42 -43.12 -6.12
C ASN A 84 0.70 -43.10 -7.64
N ASN A 85 0.17 -42.11 -8.34
CA ASN A 85 0.35 -41.93 -9.78
C ASN A 85 0.16 -40.45 -10.17
N LYS A 86 1.27 -39.79 -10.54
CA LYS A 86 1.27 -38.38 -10.96
C LYS A 86 0.33 -38.12 -12.14
N LYS A 87 0.37 -38.96 -13.18
CA LYS A 87 -0.47 -38.78 -14.39
C LYS A 87 -1.95 -38.84 -14.04
N LYS A 88 -2.32 -39.80 -13.19
CA LYS A 88 -3.71 -39.95 -12.70
C LYS A 88 -4.15 -38.70 -11.93
N PHE A 89 -3.36 -38.25 -10.96
CA PHE A 89 -3.67 -37.03 -10.20
C PHE A 89 -3.85 -35.80 -11.12
N LEU A 90 -2.93 -35.59 -12.06
CA LEU A 90 -3.02 -34.46 -12.99
C LEU A 90 -4.24 -34.53 -13.91
N SER A 91 -4.67 -35.73 -14.32
CA SER A 91 -5.89 -35.92 -15.11
C SER A 91 -7.18 -35.65 -14.33
N GLU A 92 -7.18 -35.89 -13.01
CA GLU A 92 -8.33 -35.65 -12.12
C GLU A 92 -8.39 -34.20 -11.62
N LEU A 93 -7.26 -33.49 -11.62
CA LEU A 93 -7.11 -32.14 -11.08
C LEU A 93 -8.13 -31.12 -11.61
N PRO A 94 -8.47 -31.05 -12.91
CA PRO A 94 -9.51 -30.13 -13.40
C PRO A 94 -10.87 -30.38 -12.74
N ASN A 95 -11.24 -31.64 -12.53
CA ASN A 95 -12.52 -31.99 -11.91
C ASN A 95 -12.52 -31.61 -10.42
N ILE A 96 -11.42 -31.86 -9.70
CA ILE A 96 -11.25 -31.46 -8.30
C ILE A 96 -11.42 -29.95 -8.12
N ILE A 97 -10.78 -29.16 -9.01
CA ILE A 97 -10.81 -27.69 -8.99
C ILE A 97 -12.21 -27.13 -9.25
N ASN A 98 -12.98 -27.78 -10.13
CA ASN A 98 -14.34 -27.35 -10.47
C ASN A 98 -15.34 -27.71 -9.37
N ASP A 99 -15.36 -28.98 -8.96
CA ASP A 99 -16.37 -29.57 -8.09
C ASP A 99 -16.24 -29.11 -6.63
N ARG A 100 -15.01 -29.06 -6.09
CA ARG A 100 -14.71 -28.59 -4.73
C ARG A 100 -15.57 -29.23 -3.63
N LYS A 101 -15.87 -30.53 -3.77
CA LYS A 101 -16.83 -31.26 -2.94
C LYS A 101 -16.29 -31.49 -1.53
N THR A 102 -15.02 -31.85 -1.41
CA THR A 102 -14.41 -32.23 -0.13
C THR A 102 -13.57 -31.10 0.49
N ALA A 103 -13.19 -31.26 1.76
CA ALA A 103 -12.25 -30.34 2.41
C ALA A 103 -10.88 -30.33 1.71
N ILE A 104 -10.41 -31.48 1.24
CA ILE A 104 -9.13 -31.58 0.51
C ILE A 104 -9.23 -30.90 -0.87
N ASP A 105 -10.37 -31.04 -1.57
CA ASP A 105 -10.58 -30.36 -2.87
C ASP A 105 -10.51 -28.83 -2.71
N LYS A 106 -11.06 -28.29 -1.62
CA LYS A 106 -10.99 -26.85 -1.30
C LYS A 106 -9.55 -26.40 -1.02
N GLN A 107 -8.75 -27.24 -0.34
CA GLN A 107 -7.32 -26.98 -0.14
C GLN A 107 -6.55 -27.03 -1.47
N ILE A 108 -6.83 -28.03 -2.32
CA ILE A 108 -6.26 -28.16 -3.67
C ILE A 108 -6.59 -26.92 -4.50
N TYR A 109 -7.86 -26.51 -4.55
CA TYR A 109 -8.29 -25.31 -5.27
C TYR A 109 -7.55 -24.04 -4.81
N SER A 110 -7.46 -23.81 -3.49
CA SER A 110 -6.83 -22.62 -2.94
C SER A 110 -5.32 -22.57 -3.23
N THR A 111 -4.63 -23.70 -3.09
CA THR A 111 -3.19 -23.82 -3.37
C THR A 111 -2.88 -23.79 -4.88
N TYR A 112 -3.75 -24.36 -5.71
CA TYR A 112 -3.67 -24.26 -7.17
C TYR A 112 -3.82 -22.81 -7.65
N LYS A 113 -4.77 -22.08 -7.06
CA LYS A 113 -4.95 -20.65 -7.30
C LYS A 113 -3.69 -19.85 -6.91
N ALA A 114 -3.05 -20.18 -5.78
CA ALA A 114 -1.78 -19.57 -5.39
C ALA A 114 -0.67 -19.82 -6.43
N ALA A 115 -0.52 -21.07 -6.88
CA ALA A 115 0.45 -21.45 -7.92
C ALA A 115 0.24 -20.66 -9.23
N SER A 116 -1.01 -20.46 -9.63
CA SER A 116 -1.36 -19.63 -10.80
C SER A 116 -0.85 -18.19 -10.64
N TYR A 117 -1.03 -17.57 -9.48
CA TYR A 117 -0.53 -16.22 -9.25
C TYR A 117 1.00 -16.14 -9.21
N TYR A 118 1.70 -17.16 -8.73
CA TYR A 118 3.16 -17.20 -8.79
C TYR A 118 3.67 -17.27 -10.23
N LEU A 119 3.05 -18.14 -11.03
CA LEU A 119 3.35 -18.27 -12.45
C LEU A 119 3.08 -16.95 -13.19
N ASN A 120 1.93 -16.32 -12.95
CA ASN A 120 1.57 -15.04 -13.57
C ASN A 120 2.51 -13.91 -13.14
N LEU A 121 2.99 -13.91 -11.89
CA LEU A 121 3.97 -12.93 -11.43
C LEU A 121 5.31 -13.11 -12.18
N ALA A 122 5.78 -14.35 -12.32
CA ALA A 122 7.01 -14.66 -13.04
C ALA A 122 6.92 -14.34 -14.54
N LYS A 123 5.79 -14.72 -15.18
CA LYS A 123 5.58 -14.60 -16.63
C LYS A 123 5.12 -13.19 -17.03
N ASP A 124 3.98 -12.75 -16.52
CA ASP A 124 3.29 -11.56 -17.03
C ASP A 124 3.74 -10.25 -16.38
N LYS A 125 4.40 -10.32 -15.21
CA LYS A 125 4.83 -9.12 -14.47
C LYS A 125 6.34 -8.92 -14.48
N PHE A 126 7.14 -9.97 -14.27
CA PHE A 126 8.60 -9.81 -14.16
C PHE A 126 9.38 -10.30 -15.38
N ASN A 127 8.70 -10.78 -16.43
CA ASN A 127 9.32 -11.26 -17.65
C ASN A 127 10.48 -12.24 -17.38
N LEU A 128 10.31 -13.12 -16.40
CA LEU A 128 11.27 -14.18 -16.05
C LEU A 128 11.10 -15.39 -16.98
N ILE A 129 9.90 -15.50 -17.58
CA ILE A 129 9.46 -16.60 -18.41
C ILE A 129 8.78 -16.00 -19.64
N SER A 130 9.14 -16.50 -20.82
CA SER A 130 8.56 -16.07 -22.08
C SER A 130 7.14 -16.62 -22.29
N SER A 131 6.43 -16.10 -23.29
CA SER A 131 5.11 -16.60 -23.70
C SER A 131 5.10 -18.10 -24.00
N LYS A 132 6.22 -18.63 -24.51
CA LYS A 132 6.47 -20.05 -24.84
C LYS A 132 6.97 -20.88 -23.65
N ASN A 133 6.84 -20.39 -22.42
CA ASN A 133 7.23 -21.10 -21.20
C ASN A 133 8.73 -21.43 -21.09
N ALA A 134 9.58 -20.65 -21.77
CA ALA A 134 11.03 -20.76 -21.65
C ALA A 134 11.61 -19.65 -20.77
N LEU A 135 12.66 -19.96 -20.00
CA LEU A 135 13.40 -18.96 -19.20
C LEU A 135 13.95 -17.84 -20.08
N THR A 136 13.67 -16.60 -19.69
CA THR A 136 14.28 -15.41 -20.31
C THR A 136 15.67 -15.14 -19.73
N ALA A 137 16.37 -14.13 -20.25
CA ALA A 137 17.63 -13.66 -19.66
C ALA A 137 17.45 -13.26 -18.18
N ASN A 138 16.34 -12.59 -17.83
CA ASN A 138 16.02 -12.22 -16.46
C ASN A 138 15.77 -13.46 -15.59
N GLY A 139 15.08 -14.48 -16.12
CA GLY A 139 14.85 -15.74 -15.42
C GLY A 139 16.15 -16.45 -15.09
N LYS A 140 17.07 -16.54 -16.06
CA LYS A 140 18.41 -17.14 -15.86
C LYS A 140 19.24 -16.35 -14.85
N ALA A 141 19.29 -15.02 -14.97
CA ALA A 141 20.00 -14.16 -14.03
C ALA A 141 19.48 -14.30 -12.59
N LEU A 142 18.18 -14.53 -12.40
CA LEU A 142 17.61 -14.80 -11.07
C LEU A 142 18.07 -16.13 -10.49
N LEU A 143 18.21 -17.16 -11.32
CA LEU A 143 18.67 -18.49 -10.91
C LEU A 143 20.14 -18.48 -10.48
N ASP A 144 20.98 -17.72 -11.17
CA ASP A 144 22.41 -17.57 -10.84
C ASP A 144 22.66 -16.94 -9.45
N ILE A 145 21.67 -16.22 -8.90
CA ILE A 145 21.77 -15.64 -7.56
C ILE A 145 21.55 -16.73 -6.50
N LYS A 146 22.60 -17.16 -5.80
CA LYS A 146 22.46 -18.08 -4.65
C LYS A 146 21.64 -17.46 -3.52
N SER A 147 20.71 -18.22 -2.95
CA SER A 147 19.84 -17.79 -1.84
C SER A 147 19.15 -18.94 -1.12
N ASN A 148 18.65 -18.68 0.09
CA ASN A 148 17.78 -19.59 0.84
C ASN A 148 16.42 -19.77 0.14
N PHE A 149 15.69 -20.85 0.44
CA PHE A 149 14.44 -21.17 -0.22
C PHE A 149 13.30 -20.18 0.08
N PHE A 150 13.16 -19.70 1.32
CA PHE A 150 12.10 -18.77 1.75
C PHE A 150 12.57 -17.31 1.83
N ARG A 151 13.84 -17.08 2.17
CA ARG A 151 14.37 -15.72 2.40
C ARG A 151 14.93 -15.09 1.12
N ILE A 152 14.71 -13.78 0.97
CA ILE A 152 15.27 -12.97 -0.12
C ILE A 152 16.68 -12.51 0.27
N SER A 153 17.68 -12.84 -0.53
CA SER A 153 19.05 -12.35 -0.33
C SER A 153 19.19 -10.89 -0.75
N GLN A 154 20.27 -10.21 -0.35
CA GLN A 154 20.49 -8.82 -0.77
C GLN A 154 20.61 -8.65 -2.29
N ARG A 155 21.19 -9.64 -2.98
CA ARG A 155 21.32 -9.65 -4.45
C ARG A 155 19.96 -9.89 -5.11
N GLU A 156 19.16 -10.81 -4.58
CA GLU A 156 17.78 -10.99 -5.04
C GLU A 156 16.96 -9.72 -4.79
N ALA A 157 17.19 -9.03 -3.69
CA ALA A 157 16.46 -7.82 -3.37
C ALA A 157 16.76 -6.69 -4.37
N ALA A 158 17.99 -6.59 -4.86
CA ALA A 158 18.36 -5.67 -5.94
C ALA A 158 17.71 -6.08 -7.27
N PHE A 159 17.77 -7.38 -7.61
CA PHE A 159 17.14 -7.92 -8.82
C PHE A 159 15.62 -7.64 -8.85
N TYR A 160 14.91 -8.00 -7.78
CA TYR A 160 13.46 -7.80 -7.72
C TYR A 160 13.08 -6.34 -7.72
N PHE A 161 13.86 -5.48 -7.07
CA PHE A 161 13.63 -4.05 -7.12
C PHE A 161 13.69 -3.52 -8.56
N GLU A 162 14.71 -3.91 -9.33
CA GLU A 162 14.81 -3.54 -10.75
C GLU A 162 13.61 -4.05 -11.56
N ARG A 163 13.23 -5.33 -11.40
CA ARG A 163 12.04 -5.89 -12.07
C ARG A 163 10.76 -5.15 -11.69
N ILE A 164 10.59 -4.74 -10.43
CA ILE A 164 9.45 -3.93 -9.99
C ILE A 164 9.47 -2.55 -10.66
N LEU A 165 10.63 -1.91 -10.79
CA LEU A 165 10.74 -0.63 -11.49
C LEU A 165 10.37 -0.74 -12.97
N GLU A 166 10.70 -1.85 -13.64
CA GLU A 166 10.33 -2.05 -15.05
C GLU A 166 8.83 -2.06 -15.30
N VAL A 167 8.02 -2.51 -14.33
CA VAL A 167 6.57 -2.72 -14.54
C VAL A 167 5.66 -1.94 -13.61
N ASP A 168 6.16 -1.42 -12.50
CA ASP A 168 5.38 -0.70 -11.50
C ASP A 168 6.00 0.63 -11.05
N PHE A 169 6.98 1.18 -11.79
CA PHE A 169 7.78 2.35 -11.40
C PHE A 169 6.96 3.45 -10.69
N HIS A 170 5.94 3.97 -11.37
CA HIS A 170 5.29 5.21 -10.96
C HIS A 170 4.47 4.98 -9.71
N LEU A 171 3.78 3.84 -9.57
CA LEU A 171 3.00 3.56 -8.38
C LEU A 171 3.85 3.05 -7.22
N PHE A 172 4.90 2.27 -7.49
CA PHE A 172 5.78 1.76 -6.45
C PHE A 172 6.61 2.87 -5.78
N ILE A 173 7.21 3.75 -6.57
CA ILE A 173 7.96 4.90 -6.02
C ILE A 173 7.01 5.91 -5.37
N THR A 174 5.85 6.20 -5.98
CA THR A 174 4.82 7.03 -5.33
C THR A 174 4.45 6.48 -3.96
N HIS A 175 4.23 5.16 -3.87
CA HIS A 175 3.93 4.50 -2.59
C HIS A 175 5.02 4.71 -1.55
N CYS A 176 6.30 4.58 -1.92
CA CYS A 176 7.44 4.89 -1.05
C CYS A 176 7.43 6.36 -0.56
N LEU A 177 7.16 7.31 -1.46
CA LEU A 177 7.07 8.74 -1.12
C LEU A 177 5.92 9.02 -0.14
N PHE A 178 4.79 8.34 -0.29
CA PHE A 178 3.63 8.48 0.59
C PHE A 178 3.83 7.81 1.96
N ILE A 179 4.55 6.71 2.06
CA ILE A 179 5.00 6.15 3.35
C ILE A 179 5.80 7.20 4.12
N LYS A 180 6.79 7.82 3.46
CA LYS A 180 7.60 8.90 4.05
C LYS A 180 6.76 10.10 4.45
N LEU A 181 5.81 10.52 3.60
CA LEU A 181 4.90 11.63 3.89
C LEU A 181 4.03 11.34 5.11
N GLY A 182 3.48 10.13 5.19
CA GLY A 182 2.67 9.68 6.32
C GLY A 182 3.44 9.75 7.63
N SER A 183 4.68 9.29 7.64
CA SER A 183 5.57 9.42 8.80
C SER A 183 5.87 10.89 9.14
N LYS A 184 6.28 11.71 8.16
CA LYS A 184 6.62 13.13 8.35
C LYS A 184 5.49 13.95 8.98
N TYR A 185 4.24 13.62 8.66
CA TYR A 185 3.06 14.34 9.12
C TYR A 185 2.22 13.59 10.16
N ASN A 186 2.70 12.44 10.65
CA ASN A 186 2.02 11.56 11.61
C ASN A 186 0.57 11.22 11.19
N LEU A 187 0.40 10.83 9.93
CA LEU A 187 -0.91 10.49 9.36
C LEU A 187 -1.28 9.03 9.66
N LYS A 188 -2.53 8.80 10.07
CA LYS A 188 -3.07 7.44 10.24
C LYS A 188 -3.19 6.68 8.92
N SER A 189 -3.46 7.39 7.84
CA SER A 189 -3.56 6.85 6.49
C SER A 189 -3.21 7.94 5.49
N VAL A 190 -2.64 7.53 4.36
CA VAL A 190 -2.27 8.39 3.23
C VAL A 190 -2.97 7.99 1.94
N VAL A 191 -3.90 7.01 2.00
CA VAL A 191 -4.54 6.44 0.81
C VAL A 191 -5.35 7.49 0.04
N GLY A 192 -6.02 8.39 0.75
CA GLY A 192 -6.81 9.46 0.12
C GLY A 192 -5.92 10.44 -0.66
N GLU A 193 -4.87 10.94 0.00
CA GLU A 193 -3.89 11.84 -0.60
C GLU A 193 -3.12 11.19 -1.75
N GLN A 194 -2.78 9.90 -1.62
CA GLN A 194 -2.15 9.14 -2.68
C GLN A 194 -3.09 8.97 -3.87
N SER A 195 -4.37 8.68 -3.64
CA SER A 195 -5.38 8.58 -4.70
C SER A 195 -5.53 9.90 -5.45
N GLU A 196 -5.55 11.02 -4.72
CA GLU A 196 -5.58 12.36 -5.30
C GLU A 196 -4.34 12.61 -6.17
N PHE A 197 -3.15 12.28 -5.67
CA PHE A 197 -1.91 12.40 -6.43
C PHE A 197 -1.91 11.56 -7.71
N ILE A 198 -2.30 10.29 -7.62
CA ILE A 198 -2.36 9.37 -8.75
C ILE A 198 -3.33 9.89 -9.83
N ASN A 199 -4.49 10.39 -9.44
CA ASN A 199 -5.50 10.87 -10.37
C ASN A 199 -5.12 12.23 -10.99
N TYR A 200 -4.72 13.21 -10.17
CA TYR A 200 -4.54 14.59 -10.64
C TYR A 200 -3.13 14.90 -11.12
N TYR A 201 -2.10 14.23 -10.59
CA TYR A 201 -0.70 14.48 -10.95
C TYR A 201 -0.16 13.42 -11.91
N LEU A 202 -0.42 12.13 -11.67
CA LEU A 202 0.00 11.06 -12.58
C LEU A 202 -1.00 10.77 -13.71
N LYS A 203 -2.22 11.34 -13.64
CA LYS A 203 -3.29 11.15 -14.61
C LYS A 203 -3.70 9.68 -14.83
N ILE A 204 -3.53 8.83 -13.80
CA ILE A 204 -3.93 7.42 -13.85
C ILE A 204 -5.36 7.30 -13.31
N LYS A 205 -6.33 7.22 -14.22
CA LYS A 205 -7.77 7.12 -13.87
C LYS A 205 -8.23 5.72 -13.45
N HIS A 206 -7.39 4.70 -13.64
CA HIS A 206 -7.71 3.29 -13.36
C HIS A 206 -8.25 3.07 -11.94
N PHE A 207 -7.78 3.87 -10.97
CA PHE A 207 -8.12 3.73 -9.55
C PHE A 207 -9.32 4.56 -9.09
N ASN A 208 -9.96 5.32 -9.99
CA ASN A 208 -11.01 6.27 -9.63
C ASN A 208 -12.32 5.59 -9.17
N PHE A 209 -12.52 4.31 -9.51
CA PHE A 209 -13.82 3.66 -9.34
C PHE A 209 -14.00 3.01 -7.95
N THR A 210 -12.93 2.70 -7.21
CA THR A 210 -13.00 2.32 -5.77
C THR A 210 -11.66 2.54 -5.05
N SER A 211 -11.65 3.34 -3.97
CA SER A 211 -10.46 3.54 -3.10
C SER A 211 -9.98 2.23 -2.45
N SER A 212 -10.89 1.27 -2.25
CA SER A 212 -10.60 -0.09 -1.80
C SER A 212 -9.59 -0.81 -2.70
N SER A 213 -9.60 -0.54 -4.01
CA SER A 213 -8.67 -1.16 -4.95
C SER A 213 -7.24 -0.67 -4.75
N LEU A 214 -7.05 0.64 -4.56
CA LEU A 214 -5.73 1.21 -4.28
C LEU A 214 -5.19 0.70 -2.93
N SER A 215 -6.02 0.70 -1.89
CA SER A 215 -5.64 0.16 -0.58
C SER A 215 -5.18 -1.29 -0.68
N ASN A 216 -5.92 -2.14 -1.41
CA ASN A 216 -5.56 -3.54 -1.62
C ASN A 216 -4.21 -3.71 -2.33
N TYR A 217 -3.92 -2.88 -3.33
CA TYR A 217 -2.67 -2.95 -4.07
C TYR A 217 -1.49 -2.42 -3.25
N ASN A 218 -1.73 -1.41 -2.40
CA ASN A 218 -0.73 -0.91 -1.47
C ASN A 218 -0.33 -1.94 -0.42
N VAL A 219 -1.21 -2.89 -0.04
CA VAL A 219 -0.81 -4.02 0.80
C VAL A 219 0.29 -4.84 0.12
N VAL A 220 0.16 -5.09 -1.20
CA VAL A 220 1.19 -5.81 -1.97
C VAL A 220 2.48 -4.99 -2.05
N ARG A 221 2.38 -3.69 -2.39
CA ARG A 221 3.56 -2.81 -2.46
C ARG A 221 4.27 -2.64 -1.12
N ASN A 222 3.52 -2.56 -0.01
CA ASN A 222 4.09 -2.57 1.34
C ASN A 222 4.90 -3.84 1.58
N SER A 223 4.35 -5.01 1.27
CA SER A 223 5.06 -6.27 1.41
C SER A 223 6.36 -6.31 0.59
N TRP A 224 6.37 -5.71 -0.61
CA TRP A 224 7.59 -5.59 -1.41
C TRP A 224 8.60 -4.60 -0.79
N VAL A 225 8.13 -3.45 -0.31
CA VAL A 225 8.98 -2.47 0.39
C VAL A 225 9.67 -3.10 1.60
N GLU A 226 8.92 -3.87 2.39
CA GLU A 226 9.41 -4.54 3.60
C GLU A 226 10.35 -5.71 3.27
N SER A 227 9.92 -6.63 2.39
CA SER A 227 10.70 -7.84 2.05
C SER A 227 12.02 -7.53 1.34
N LEU A 228 12.06 -6.46 0.55
CA LEU A 228 13.28 -5.98 -0.09
C LEU A 228 14.06 -5.01 0.82
N ASN A 229 13.47 -4.55 1.93
CA ASN A 229 14.04 -3.54 2.81
C ASN A 229 14.41 -2.26 2.05
N VAL A 230 13.46 -1.72 1.28
CA VAL A 230 13.67 -0.59 0.34
C VAL A 230 13.98 0.72 1.07
N LEU A 231 13.32 0.95 2.19
CA LEU A 231 13.40 2.19 2.94
C LEU A 231 14.32 2.06 4.16
N ASP A 232 15.00 3.15 4.52
CA ASP A 232 15.75 3.27 5.77
C ASP A 232 14.81 3.62 6.96
N ALA A 233 15.38 3.74 8.16
CA ALA A 233 14.64 4.09 9.37
C ALA A 233 13.99 5.49 9.33
N LYS A 234 14.41 6.36 8.39
CA LYS A 234 13.84 7.69 8.14
C LYS A 234 12.91 7.68 6.91
N PHE A 235 12.54 6.50 6.42
CA PHE A 235 11.70 6.28 5.25
C PHE A 235 12.26 6.86 3.94
N ASN A 236 13.58 7.02 3.81
CA ASN A 236 14.22 7.33 2.54
C ASN A 236 14.56 6.06 1.79
N LEU A 237 14.56 6.11 0.46
CA LEU A 237 15.12 5.02 -0.36
C LEU A 237 16.58 4.81 0.04
N ARG A 238 16.94 3.56 0.38
CA ARG A 238 18.34 3.22 0.71
C ARG A 238 19.24 3.46 -0.50
N ARG A 239 20.51 3.80 -0.24
CA ARG A 239 21.51 4.16 -1.26
C ARG A 239 21.58 3.15 -2.40
N LYS A 240 21.66 1.84 -2.10
CA LYS A 240 21.71 0.78 -3.13
C LYS A 240 20.55 0.86 -4.14
N TYR A 241 19.36 1.29 -3.72
CA TYR A 241 18.20 1.44 -4.60
C TYR A 241 18.20 2.76 -5.35
N THR A 242 18.68 3.83 -4.73
CA THR A 242 18.88 5.09 -5.45
C THR A 242 19.96 4.95 -6.52
N ASP A 243 20.99 4.13 -6.29
CA ASP A 243 22.05 3.88 -7.24
C ASP A 243 21.51 3.11 -8.46
N ILE A 244 20.64 2.10 -8.26
CA ILE A 244 19.93 1.39 -9.36
C ILE A 244 19.07 2.36 -10.19
N ILE A 245 18.34 3.27 -9.53
CA ILE A 245 17.51 4.27 -10.24
C ILE A 245 18.41 5.20 -11.07
N LYS A 246 19.51 5.67 -10.48
CA LYS A 246 20.41 6.65 -11.12
C LYS A 246 21.26 6.05 -12.24
N SER A 247 21.61 4.77 -12.15
CA SER A 247 22.42 4.09 -13.17
C SER A 247 21.64 3.79 -14.46
N ASN A 248 20.31 3.77 -14.40
CA ASN A 248 19.45 3.62 -15.57
C ASN A 248 18.90 5.00 -16.00
N ILE A 249 19.24 5.42 -17.23
CA ILE A 249 18.87 6.75 -17.76
C ILE A 249 17.35 6.99 -17.70
N GLN A 250 16.55 5.97 -18.05
CA GLN A 250 15.09 6.06 -18.07
C GLN A 250 14.51 6.14 -16.65
N PHE A 251 14.98 5.29 -15.74
CA PHE A 251 14.53 5.33 -14.34
C PHE A 251 14.90 6.64 -13.66
N ASN A 252 16.10 7.17 -13.92
CA ASN A 252 16.52 8.45 -13.38
C ASN A 252 15.63 9.60 -13.88
N ALA A 253 15.31 9.61 -15.18
CA ALA A 253 14.40 10.60 -15.76
C ALA A 253 13.01 10.54 -15.12
N TRP A 254 12.40 9.35 -15.02
CA TRP A 254 11.11 9.16 -14.37
C TRP A 254 11.13 9.53 -12.89
N TYR A 255 12.20 9.19 -12.17
CA TYR A 255 12.34 9.53 -10.76
C TYR A 255 12.35 11.04 -10.54
N ASN A 256 13.12 11.77 -11.34
CA ASN A 256 13.22 13.23 -11.25
C ASN A 256 11.89 13.91 -11.62
N GLU A 257 11.21 13.45 -12.68
CA GLU A 257 9.86 13.92 -13.05
C GLU A 257 8.88 13.69 -11.88
N LEU A 258 8.88 12.50 -11.30
CA LEU A 258 8.00 12.13 -10.19
C LEU A 258 8.27 12.97 -8.93
N LEU A 259 9.53 13.23 -8.60
CA LEU A 259 9.89 14.10 -7.46
C LEU A 259 9.41 15.54 -7.65
N LEU A 260 9.49 16.08 -8.87
CA LEU A 260 8.97 17.41 -9.18
C LEU A 260 7.45 17.47 -9.01
N LEU A 261 6.72 16.47 -9.53
CA LEU A 261 5.28 16.36 -9.34
C LEU A 261 4.91 16.24 -7.86
N PHE A 262 5.63 15.40 -7.10
CA PHE A 262 5.38 15.21 -5.69
C PHE A 262 5.65 16.47 -4.87
N LYS A 263 6.72 17.21 -5.18
CA LYS A 263 7.00 18.52 -4.57
C LYS A 263 5.90 19.54 -4.87
N LYS A 264 5.39 19.53 -6.10
CA LYS A 264 4.26 20.37 -6.52
C LYS A 264 3.01 20.06 -5.70
N PHE A 265 2.63 18.78 -5.61
CA PHE A 265 1.53 18.30 -4.76
C PHE A 265 1.68 18.73 -3.28
N GLU A 266 2.89 18.54 -2.72
CA GLU A 266 3.14 18.89 -1.33
C GLU A 266 2.95 20.39 -1.07
N ASN A 267 3.34 21.24 -2.04
CA ASN A 267 3.29 22.69 -1.93
C ASN A 267 1.92 23.30 -2.26
N GLU A 268 1.19 22.77 -3.25
CA GLU A 268 -0.04 23.40 -3.78
C GLU A 268 -1.30 23.12 -2.97
N GLY A 269 -1.30 22.15 -2.06
CA GLY A 269 -2.49 21.88 -1.24
C GLY A 269 -2.20 21.13 0.05
N PHE A 270 -1.30 20.15 0.01
CA PHE A 270 -1.11 19.26 1.15
C PHE A 270 -0.52 19.96 2.39
N LYS A 271 0.51 20.80 2.23
CA LYS A 271 1.08 21.58 3.37
C LYS A 271 0.06 22.49 4.03
N GLN A 272 -0.77 23.16 3.24
CA GLN A 272 -1.80 24.07 3.75
C GLN A 272 -2.87 23.28 4.50
N LYS A 273 -3.37 22.18 3.91
CA LYS A 273 -4.29 21.24 4.55
C LYS A 273 -3.74 20.74 5.89
N MET A 274 -2.48 20.32 5.94
CA MET A 274 -1.86 19.82 7.17
C MET A 274 -1.65 20.91 8.23
N ALA A 275 -1.32 22.13 7.81
CA ALA A 275 -1.24 23.26 8.72
C ALA A 275 -2.60 23.57 9.35
N PHE A 276 -3.68 23.52 8.57
CA PHE A 276 -5.05 23.68 9.06
C PHE A 276 -5.41 22.58 10.06
N VAL A 277 -5.19 21.30 9.71
CA VAL A 277 -5.48 20.15 10.61
C VAL A 277 -4.78 20.32 11.96
N LYS A 278 -3.49 20.66 11.97
CA LYS A 278 -2.74 20.91 13.21
C LYS A 278 -3.34 22.05 14.04
N ARG A 279 -3.69 23.18 13.40
CA ARG A 279 -4.33 24.31 14.10
C ARG A 279 -5.70 23.93 14.66
N LYS A 280 -6.46 23.13 13.91
CA LYS A 280 -7.77 22.61 14.35
C LYS A 280 -7.63 21.73 15.59
N ASP A 281 -6.68 20.81 15.61
CA ASP A 281 -6.47 19.92 16.75
C ASP A 281 -6.07 20.70 18.00
N ILE A 282 -5.19 21.71 17.84
CA ILE A 282 -4.83 22.64 18.92
C ILE A 282 -6.06 23.40 19.41
N PHE A 283 -6.85 23.98 18.50
CA PHE A 283 -8.07 24.71 18.83
C PHE A 283 -9.07 23.86 19.62
N LEU A 284 -9.33 22.62 19.17
CA LEU A 284 -10.24 21.71 19.85
C LEU A 284 -9.72 21.28 21.22
N LYS A 285 -8.40 21.10 21.37
CA LYS A 285 -7.76 20.80 22.66
C LYS A 285 -7.96 21.95 23.65
N ILE A 286 -7.65 23.18 23.24
CA ILE A 286 -7.81 24.39 24.06
C ILE A 286 -9.30 24.60 24.41
N TYR A 287 -10.20 24.44 23.42
CA TYR A 287 -11.64 24.52 23.65
C TYR A 287 -12.09 23.54 24.74
N LYS A 288 -11.66 22.27 24.68
CA LYS A 288 -12.01 21.26 25.70
C LYS A 288 -11.45 21.59 27.09
N GLN A 289 -10.25 22.16 27.16
CA GLN A 289 -9.65 22.61 28.42
C GLN A 289 -10.45 23.78 29.02
N ARG A 290 -10.72 24.81 28.22
CA ARG A 290 -11.50 25.99 28.63
C ARG A 290 -12.94 25.65 28.99
N LEU A 291 -13.54 24.62 28.38
CA LEU A 291 -14.89 24.19 28.71
C LEU A 291 -15.01 23.72 30.17
N LYS A 292 -13.92 23.21 30.75
CA LYS A 292 -13.86 22.79 32.16
C LYS A 292 -13.69 23.95 33.13
N ASN A 293 -12.97 25.00 32.71
CA ASN A 293 -12.49 26.04 33.62
C ASN A 293 -13.24 27.38 33.48
N ASP A 294 -13.71 27.73 32.28
CA ASP A 294 -14.12 29.10 31.94
C ASP A 294 -15.40 29.16 31.08
N LYS A 295 -16.30 28.18 31.24
CA LYS A 295 -17.61 28.24 30.58
C LYS A 295 -18.52 29.23 31.32
N ASN A 296 -19.28 30.03 30.57
CA ASN A 296 -20.40 30.74 31.17
C ASN A 296 -21.56 29.76 31.49
N ASP A 297 -22.60 30.25 32.17
CA ASP A 297 -23.79 29.45 32.56
C ASP A 297 -24.46 28.76 31.36
N LEU A 298 -24.36 29.37 30.17
CA LEU A 298 -24.89 28.84 28.91
C LEU A 298 -23.93 27.88 28.18
N GLY A 299 -22.75 27.59 28.75
CA GLY A 299 -21.74 26.69 28.19
C GLY A 299 -20.94 27.24 27.01
N PHE A 300 -20.86 28.57 26.86
CA PHE A 300 -20.05 29.26 25.86
C PHE A 300 -18.69 29.67 26.41
N ILE A 301 -17.70 29.69 25.53
CA ILE A 301 -16.30 30.06 25.82
C ILE A 301 -15.91 31.28 25.00
N ASN A 302 -15.15 32.20 25.58
CA ASN A 302 -14.65 33.38 24.89
C ASN A 302 -13.54 33.02 23.87
N LEU A 303 -13.72 33.45 22.62
CA LEU A 303 -12.79 33.21 21.52
C LEU A 303 -11.41 33.87 21.73
N HIS A 304 -11.34 34.99 22.46
CA HIS A 304 -10.09 35.65 22.79
C HIS A 304 -9.18 34.81 23.68
N ASN A 305 -9.78 34.05 24.62
CA ASN A 305 -9.02 33.15 25.49
C ASN A 305 -8.39 32.03 24.66
N ILE A 306 -9.16 31.46 23.72
CA ILE A 306 -8.68 30.43 22.82
C ILE A 306 -7.57 30.98 21.90
N LYS A 307 -7.79 32.15 21.29
CA LYS A 307 -6.78 32.85 20.46
C LYS A 307 -5.48 33.08 21.23
N GLY A 308 -5.58 33.58 22.47
CA GLY A 308 -4.43 33.87 23.33
C GLY A 308 -3.57 32.63 23.58
N GLU A 309 -4.19 31.50 23.89
CA GLU A 309 -3.48 30.24 24.08
C GLU A 309 -2.93 29.64 22.78
N MET A 310 -3.63 29.83 21.65
CA MET A 310 -3.11 29.46 20.35
C MET A 310 -1.90 30.30 19.91
N ARG A 311 -1.67 31.46 20.56
CA ARG A 311 -0.59 32.42 20.25
C ARG A 311 -0.58 32.84 18.78
N ILE A 312 -1.76 33.17 18.25
CA ILE A 312 -1.90 33.64 16.87
C ILE A 312 -2.52 35.04 16.80
N SER A 313 -2.17 35.78 15.74
CA SER A 313 -2.72 37.12 15.51
C SER A 313 -4.22 37.08 15.27
N ALA A 314 -4.89 38.19 15.54
CA ALA A 314 -6.32 38.38 15.32
C ALA A 314 -6.75 38.00 13.90
N GLU A 315 -6.03 38.52 12.90
CA GLU A 315 -6.31 38.28 11.49
C GLU A 315 -6.18 36.79 11.12
N ASN A 316 -5.14 36.12 11.60
CA ASN A 316 -4.94 34.70 11.35
C ASN A 316 -5.95 33.83 12.09
N PHE A 317 -6.36 34.24 13.30
CA PHE A 317 -7.42 33.58 14.05
C PHE A 317 -8.77 33.73 13.34
N GLN A 318 -9.07 34.92 12.81
CA GLN A 318 -10.25 35.19 11.99
C GLN A 318 -10.31 34.28 10.75
N LYS A 319 -9.23 34.19 9.97
CA LYS A 319 -9.14 33.30 8.81
C LYS A 319 -9.37 31.83 9.19
N PHE A 320 -8.69 31.38 10.25
CA PHE A 320 -8.84 30.02 10.78
C PHE A 320 -10.28 29.74 11.24
N LEU A 321 -10.93 30.67 11.94
CA LEU A 321 -12.26 30.48 12.50
C LEU A 321 -13.31 30.28 11.40
N VAL A 322 -13.20 31.04 10.30
CA VAL A 322 -14.05 30.89 9.11
C VAL A 322 -13.86 29.52 8.48
N GLU A 323 -12.61 29.11 8.24
CA GLU A 323 -12.28 27.80 7.66
C GLU A 323 -12.74 26.65 8.56
N PHE A 324 -12.55 26.77 9.88
CA PHE A 324 -13.02 25.82 10.88
C PHE A 324 -14.54 25.66 10.84
N TYR A 325 -15.28 26.76 10.84
CA TYR A 325 -16.74 26.70 10.80
C TYR A 325 -17.25 26.05 9.51
N GLU A 326 -16.74 26.47 8.34
CA GLU A 326 -17.21 25.94 7.06
C GLU A 326 -16.90 24.45 6.90
N SER A 327 -15.76 23.98 7.41
CA SER A 327 -15.37 22.57 7.38
C SER A 327 -16.10 21.70 8.40
N GLU A 328 -16.40 22.20 9.60
CA GLU A 328 -16.92 21.37 10.70
C GLU A 328 -18.44 21.52 10.94
N LYS A 329 -19.13 22.54 10.42
CA LYS A 329 -20.59 22.78 10.63
C LYS A 329 -21.49 21.61 10.22
N LYS A 330 -21.04 20.74 9.30
CA LYS A 330 -21.79 19.54 8.89
C LYS A 330 -21.64 18.41 9.91
N ILE A 331 -20.50 18.34 10.59
CA ILE A 331 -20.10 17.27 11.51
C ILE A 331 -20.45 17.62 12.96
N ARG A 332 -20.42 18.90 13.31
CA ARG A 332 -20.62 19.39 14.69
C ARG A 332 -21.70 20.47 14.71
N ASN A 333 -22.37 20.58 15.85
CA ASN A 333 -23.25 21.71 16.13
C ASN A 333 -22.40 22.84 16.72
N ILE A 334 -22.14 23.87 15.91
CA ILE A 334 -21.31 25.02 16.26
C ILE A 334 -22.20 26.25 16.43
N TYR A 335 -22.23 26.79 17.63
CA TYR A 335 -22.99 27.98 17.99
C TYR A 335 -22.04 29.12 18.31
N PHE A 336 -22.40 30.31 17.85
CA PHE A 336 -21.69 31.54 18.17
C PHE A 336 -22.59 32.50 18.93
N SER A 337 -21.98 33.30 19.79
CA SER A 337 -22.66 34.35 20.54
C SER A 337 -21.82 35.63 20.51
N ASN A 338 -22.51 36.76 20.43
CA ASN A 338 -21.94 38.10 20.58
C ASN A 338 -22.38 38.77 21.90
N THR A 339 -23.04 38.02 22.79
CA THR A 339 -23.65 38.55 24.01
C THR A 339 -22.56 38.88 25.03
N VAL A 340 -22.51 40.14 25.47
CA VAL A 340 -21.57 40.68 26.46
C VAL A 340 -22.36 41.42 27.54
N ASN A 341 -21.91 41.37 28.81
CA ASN A 341 -22.69 41.84 29.95
C ASN A 341 -22.60 43.36 30.21
N SER A 342 -21.67 44.07 29.55
CA SER A 342 -21.53 45.53 29.46
C SER A 342 -20.26 45.83 28.65
N ILE A 343 -20.10 47.08 28.18
CA ILE A 343 -19.05 47.62 27.28
C ILE A 343 -17.81 46.72 27.12
N ASP A 344 -17.86 45.77 26.19
CA ASP A 344 -16.73 44.90 25.85
C ASP A 344 -16.04 45.45 24.60
N THR A 345 -14.91 46.11 24.80
CA THR A 345 -14.11 46.82 23.77
C THR A 345 -13.25 45.89 22.91
N ARG A 346 -13.23 44.58 23.18
CA ARG A 346 -12.41 43.63 22.41
C ARG A 346 -12.88 43.56 20.96
N GLU A 347 -11.93 43.41 20.04
CA GLU A 347 -12.23 43.18 18.62
C GLU A 347 -13.20 41.99 18.46
N ARG A 348 -14.13 42.10 17.52
CA ARG A 348 -15.07 41.01 17.19
C ARG A 348 -14.52 40.18 16.04
N PHE A 349 -14.73 38.87 16.12
CA PHE A 349 -14.52 37.98 14.99
C PHE A 349 -15.80 37.91 14.15
N TYR A 350 -15.71 37.47 12.90
CA TYR A 350 -16.84 37.43 11.99
C TYR A 350 -17.02 36.05 11.37
N ILE A 351 -18.22 35.49 11.45
CA ILE A 351 -18.58 34.26 10.75
C ILE A 351 -19.77 34.55 9.85
N ARG A 352 -19.59 34.43 8.52
CA ARG A 352 -20.61 34.81 7.52
C ARG A 352 -21.17 36.21 7.76
N ASN A 353 -20.27 37.18 7.95
CA ASN A 353 -20.58 38.58 8.24
C ASN A 353 -21.33 38.83 9.56
N ARG A 354 -21.44 37.84 10.46
CA ARG A 354 -22.01 38.03 11.80
C ARG A 354 -20.91 38.20 12.84
N PRO A 355 -20.94 39.24 13.69
CA PRO A 355 -19.95 39.43 14.74
C PRO A 355 -20.12 38.36 15.83
N VAL A 356 -19.00 37.83 16.32
CA VAL A 356 -18.94 36.76 17.32
C VAL A 356 -17.78 37.01 18.29
N ILE A 357 -18.00 36.68 19.55
CA ILE A 357 -16.96 36.74 20.61
C ILE A 357 -16.90 35.47 21.44
N LYS A 358 -17.95 34.64 21.37
CA LYS A 358 -18.09 33.39 22.11
C LYS A 358 -18.46 32.25 21.17
N ILE A 359 -17.99 31.05 21.50
CA ILE A 359 -18.28 29.81 20.78
C ILE A 359 -18.74 28.71 21.73
N LYS A 360 -19.65 27.86 21.24
CA LYS A 360 -20.07 26.61 21.86
C LYS A 360 -20.13 25.53 20.80
N ILE A 361 -19.47 24.42 21.05
CA ILE A 361 -19.39 23.25 20.17
C ILE A 361 -20.03 22.08 20.89
N LYS A 362 -20.99 21.42 20.24
CA LYS A 362 -21.56 20.14 20.64
C LYS A 362 -21.31 19.12 19.53
N ASP A 363 -21.00 17.89 19.92
CA ASP A 363 -21.02 16.78 18.97
C ASP A 363 -22.48 16.57 18.50
N LYS A 364 -22.64 16.16 17.25
CA LYS A 364 -23.96 15.90 16.65
C LYS A 364 -24.51 14.56 17.10
#